data_AF-A0A3C0CA11-F1
#
_entry.id   AF-A0A3C0CA11-F1
#
_cell.length_a   1.000
_cell.length_b   1.000
_cell.length_c   1.000
_cell.angle_alpha   90.00
_cell.angle_beta   90.00
_cell.angle_gamma   90.00
#
_symmetry.space_group_name_H-M   'P 1'
#
loop_
_entity.id
_entity.type
_entity.pdbx_description
1 polymer ?
#
loop_
_entity_poly.entity_id
_entity_poly.type
_entity_poly.pdbx_seq_one_letter_code
_entity_poly.pdbx_strand_id
1 'polypeptide(L)'
;MRSQVKTLLSVVVTLSFVALLNGCYSDAEMQSAGKVITALPQEVAGCTFVGDVDTNGARAMMEQARLELKIKAVKLGATHLVETFVYPGVLTRSLLGVGLSARAYKCPAGKGPIVESKDGQKKYEIPPYEVFYPDENDAFLR
;
A
#
# COMPACT_ATOMS: atom_id res chain seq x y z
N MET A 1 18.16 15.93 46.82
CA MET A 1 18.54 15.55 45.44
C MET A 1 18.12 14.13 45.00
N ARG A 2 17.43 13.30 45.81
CA ARG A 2 16.99 11.94 45.41
C ARG A 2 15.64 11.88 44.66
N SER A 3 14.84 12.95 44.67
CA SER A 3 13.48 12.95 44.10
C SER A 3 13.46 13.22 42.58
N GLN A 4 14.35 14.10 42.09
CA GLN A 4 14.42 14.50 40.68
C GLN A 4 14.89 13.37 39.73
N VAL A 5 15.64 12.38 40.24
CA VAL A 5 16.16 11.27 39.44
C VAL A 5 15.06 10.25 39.08
N LYS A 6 14.05 10.09 39.95
CA LYS A 6 12.95 9.14 39.73
C LYS A 6 11.99 9.63 38.64
N THR A 7 11.77 10.94 38.55
CA THR A 7 10.87 11.55 37.56
C THR A 7 11.45 11.52 36.16
N LEU A 8 12.78 11.73 36.03
CA LEU A 8 13.49 11.67 34.75
C LEU A 8 13.50 10.25 34.15
N LEU A 9 13.64 9.22 34.99
CA LEU A 9 13.61 7.82 34.52
C LEU A 9 12.24 7.43 33.94
N SER A 10 11.15 7.95 34.52
CA SER A 10 9.78 7.59 34.12
C SER A 10 9.34 8.23 32.81
N VAL A 11 9.89 9.40 32.44
CA VAL A 11 9.58 10.10 31.18
C VAL A 11 10.31 9.47 29.99
N VAL A 12 11.54 8.97 30.21
CA VAL A 12 12.32 8.30 29.16
C VAL A 12 11.71 6.95 28.78
N VAL A 13 11.22 6.18 29.75
CA VAL A 13 10.60 4.86 29.51
C VAL A 13 9.25 4.97 28.79
N THR A 14 8.48 6.05 29.02
CA THR A 14 7.20 6.27 28.33
C THR A 14 7.37 6.74 26.88
N LEU A 15 8.41 7.54 26.57
CA LEU A 15 8.68 7.95 25.18
C LEU A 15 9.06 6.79 24.26
N SER A 16 9.80 5.78 24.77
CA SER A 16 10.20 4.62 23.96
C SER A 16 9.02 3.73 23.56
N PHE A 17 7.94 3.71 24.34
CA PHE A 17 6.74 2.93 24.02
C PHE A 17 5.87 3.58 22.94
N VAL A 18 5.83 4.92 22.86
CA VAL A 18 5.07 5.64 21.82
C VAL A 18 5.70 5.46 20.43
N ALA A 19 7.03 5.29 20.36
CA ALA A 19 7.73 5.01 19.11
C ALA A 19 7.39 3.61 18.52
N LEU A 20 6.95 2.66 19.35
CA LEU A 20 6.57 1.30 18.93
C LEU A 20 5.08 1.17 18.52
N LEU A 21 4.28 2.22 18.76
CA LEU A 21 2.83 2.22 18.53
C LEU A 21 2.40 2.88 17.22
N ASN A 22 3.33 3.37 16.42
CA ASN A 22 3.02 3.84 15.08
C ASN A 22 3.08 2.66 14.13
N GLY A 23 1.91 2.21 13.63
CA GLY A 23 1.79 1.29 12.49
C GLY A 23 2.28 1.91 11.17
N CYS A 24 3.36 2.68 11.21
CA CYS A 24 4.04 3.29 10.09
C CYS A 24 5.03 2.29 9.52
N TYR A 25 5.09 2.23 8.18
CA TYR A 25 6.18 1.53 7.51
C TYR A 25 7.53 2.08 7.95
N SER A 26 8.50 1.21 8.16
CA SER A 26 9.87 1.65 8.45
C SER A 26 10.47 2.34 7.22
N ASP A 27 11.42 3.25 7.43
CA ASP A 27 12.15 3.89 6.33
C ASP A 27 12.79 2.86 5.37
N ALA A 28 13.23 1.73 5.93
CA ALA A 28 13.78 0.62 5.16
C ALA A 28 12.73 -0.01 4.23
N GLU A 29 11.50 -0.24 4.71
CA GLU A 29 10.40 -0.74 3.88
C GLU A 29 10.06 0.26 2.77
N MET A 30 9.96 1.54 3.10
CA MET A 30 9.68 2.60 2.13
C MET A 30 10.74 2.68 1.04
N GLN A 31 12.02 2.66 1.41
CA GLN A 31 13.13 2.66 0.46
C GLN A 31 13.16 1.40 -0.40
N SER A 32 12.81 0.24 0.18
CA SER A 32 12.77 -1.01 -0.57
C SER A 32 11.62 -1.03 -1.58
N ALA A 33 10.44 -0.52 -1.20
CA ALA A 33 9.28 -0.42 -2.07
C ALA A 33 9.55 0.54 -3.23
N GLY A 34 10.29 1.62 -3.00
CA GLY A 34 10.74 2.56 -4.04
C GLY A 34 11.63 1.91 -5.12
N LYS A 35 12.16 0.70 -4.88
CA LYS A 35 12.95 -0.06 -5.87
C LYS A 35 12.10 -0.99 -6.73
N VAL A 36 10.82 -1.21 -6.39
CA VAL A 36 9.93 -2.05 -7.18
C VAL A 36 9.28 -1.22 -8.27
N ILE A 37 9.45 -1.68 -9.51
CA ILE A 37 9.05 -0.96 -10.70
C ILE A 37 7.72 -1.48 -11.22
N THR A 38 6.76 -0.58 -11.44
CA THR A 38 5.52 -0.92 -12.14
C THR A 38 5.79 -1.04 -13.63
N ALA A 39 5.40 -2.18 -14.20
CA ALA A 39 5.66 -2.56 -15.58
C ALA A 39 4.38 -2.97 -16.30
N LEU A 40 4.42 -2.92 -17.64
CA LEU A 40 3.40 -3.53 -18.48
C LEU A 40 3.62 -5.04 -18.60
N PRO A 41 2.57 -5.84 -18.88
CA PRO A 41 2.67 -7.29 -19.03
C PRO A 41 3.76 -7.74 -20.01
N GLN A 42 3.92 -7.03 -21.13
CA GLN A 42 4.93 -7.35 -22.16
C GLN A 42 6.36 -7.01 -21.72
N GLU A 43 6.55 -6.08 -20.79
CA GLU A 43 7.88 -5.64 -20.35
C GLU A 43 8.53 -6.64 -19.38
N VAL A 44 7.73 -7.51 -18.77
CA VAL A 44 8.17 -8.55 -17.83
C VAL A 44 8.29 -9.94 -18.47
N ALA A 45 8.26 -10.05 -19.80
CA ALA A 45 8.26 -11.33 -20.51
C ALA A 45 9.50 -12.22 -20.22
N GLY A 46 10.63 -11.62 -19.84
CA GLY A 46 11.86 -12.32 -19.44
C GLY A 46 12.05 -12.48 -17.93
N CYS A 47 11.02 -12.25 -17.14
CA CYS A 47 11.08 -12.23 -15.68
C CYS A 47 10.35 -13.43 -15.07
N THR A 48 10.80 -13.85 -13.89
CA THR A 48 10.18 -14.96 -13.16
C THR A 48 9.01 -14.45 -12.34
N PHE A 49 7.82 -15.02 -12.53
CA PHE A 49 6.68 -14.75 -11.65
C PHE A 49 6.97 -15.28 -10.25
N VAL A 50 6.75 -14.45 -9.22
CA VAL A 50 7.00 -14.82 -7.81
C VAL A 50 5.73 -14.92 -6.97
N GLY A 51 4.63 -14.31 -7.40
CA GLY A 51 3.35 -14.41 -6.72
C GLY A 51 2.42 -13.25 -7.06
N ASP A 52 1.15 -13.41 -6.70
CA ASP A 52 0.17 -12.33 -6.76
C ASP A 52 0.18 -11.54 -5.45
N VAL A 53 -0.06 -10.23 -5.55
CA VAL A 53 -0.12 -9.31 -4.41
C VAL A 53 -1.38 -8.47 -4.51
N ASP A 54 -2.12 -8.42 -3.41
CA ASP A 54 -3.33 -7.62 -3.28
C ASP A 54 -3.18 -6.65 -2.12
N THR A 55 -3.92 -5.55 -2.12
CA THR A 55 -4.05 -4.71 -0.93
C THR A 55 -4.92 -5.39 0.12
N ASN A 56 -4.57 -5.25 1.40
CA ASN A 56 -5.38 -5.77 2.50
C ASN A 56 -6.55 -4.81 2.76
N GLY A 57 -7.52 -4.85 1.85
CA GLY A 57 -8.66 -3.93 1.81
C GLY A 57 -8.39 -2.66 1.00
N ALA A 58 -9.31 -1.72 1.12
CA ALA A 58 -9.24 -0.44 0.43
C ALA A 58 -8.29 0.55 1.11
N ARG A 59 -7.79 1.50 0.31
CA ARG A 59 -6.99 2.66 0.75
C ARG A 59 -7.65 3.94 0.28
N ALA A 60 -7.39 5.05 0.97
CA ALA A 60 -7.99 6.33 0.63
C ALA A 60 -7.50 6.86 -0.72
N MET A 61 -6.28 6.51 -1.12
CA MET A 61 -5.66 6.99 -2.35
C MET A 61 -4.99 5.86 -3.13
N MET A 62 -4.98 5.97 -4.47
CA MET A 62 -4.29 5.04 -5.37
C MET A 62 -2.81 4.86 -5.00
N GLU A 63 -2.11 5.94 -4.66
CA GLU A 63 -0.69 5.88 -4.29
C GLU A 63 -0.44 5.08 -3.01
N GLN A 64 -1.37 5.12 -2.05
CA GLN A 64 -1.27 4.30 -0.84
C GLN A 64 -1.46 2.82 -1.16
N ALA A 65 -2.42 2.50 -2.03
CA ALA A 65 -2.64 1.13 -2.51
C ALA A 65 -1.41 0.61 -3.27
N ARG A 66 -0.82 1.42 -4.15
CA ARG A 66 0.41 1.07 -4.89
C ARG A 66 1.60 0.85 -3.98
N LEU A 67 1.79 1.73 -3.00
CA LEU A 67 2.88 1.60 -2.03
C LEU A 67 2.78 0.27 -1.27
N GLU A 68 1.59 -0.09 -0.80
CA GLU A 68 1.38 -1.39 -0.12
C GLU A 68 1.69 -2.56 -1.04
N LEU A 69 1.24 -2.54 -2.30
CA LEU A 69 1.58 -3.57 -3.26
C LEU A 69 3.08 -3.71 -3.46
N LYS A 70 3.80 -2.59 -3.57
CA LYS A 70 5.26 -2.59 -3.68
C LYS A 70 5.93 -3.19 -2.45
N ILE A 71 5.47 -2.85 -1.25
CA ILE A 71 5.99 -3.42 0.00
C ILE A 71 5.76 -4.94 0.04
N LYS A 72 4.58 -5.42 -0.35
CA LYS A 72 4.29 -6.86 -0.44
C LYS A 72 5.14 -7.55 -1.51
N ALA A 73 5.32 -6.92 -2.65
CA ALA A 73 6.15 -7.44 -3.74
C ALA A 73 7.62 -7.58 -3.28
N VAL A 74 8.17 -6.59 -2.55
CA VAL A 74 9.51 -6.71 -1.94
C VAL A 74 9.60 -7.91 -0.99
N LYS A 75 8.58 -8.12 -0.16
CA LYS A 75 8.54 -9.26 0.79
C LYS A 75 8.56 -10.61 0.07
N LEU A 76 8.08 -10.67 -1.18
CA LEU A 76 8.19 -11.84 -2.07
C LEU A 76 9.52 -11.88 -2.87
N GLY A 77 10.41 -10.92 -2.65
CA GLY A 77 11.69 -10.80 -3.36
C GLY A 77 11.58 -10.19 -4.76
N ALA A 78 10.40 -9.70 -5.16
CA ALA A 78 10.16 -9.13 -6.48
C ALA A 78 10.97 -7.85 -6.74
N THR A 79 11.19 -7.56 -8.02
CA THR A 79 11.75 -6.28 -8.49
C THR A 79 10.75 -5.50 -9.33
N HIS A 80 9.73 -6.15 -9.86
CA HIS A 80 8.73 -5.56 -10.72
C HIS A 80 7.33 -6.01 -10.31
N LEU A 81 6.34 -5.20 -10.64
CA LEU A 81 4.92 -5.54 -10.49
C LEU A 81 4.15 -5.13 -11.74
N VAL A 82 3.11 -5.89 -12.07
CA VAL A 82 2.16 -5.58 -13.13
C VAL A 82 0.78 -5.44 -12.50
N GLU A 83 0.23 -4.22 -12.49
CA GLU A 83 -1.12 -3.98 -11.96
C GLU A 83 -2.17 -4.67 -12.84
N THR A 84 -3.07 -5.42 -12.22
CA THR A 84 -4.09 -6.24 -12.90
C THR A 84 -5.49 -5.69 -12.72
N PHE A 85 -5.89 -5.43 -11.47
CA PHE A 85 -7.23 -5.00 -11.13
C PHE A 85 -7.21 -3.84 -10.15
N VAL A 86 -8.26 -3.01 -10.26
CA VAL A 86 -8.61 -1.98 -9.31
C VAL A 86 -10.04 -2.22 -8.89
N TYR A 87 -10.30 -2.19 -7.59
CA TYR A 87 -11.64 -2.44 -7.05
C TYR A 87 -11.99 -1.41 -5.99
N PRO A 88 -13.25 -0.95 -5.92
CA PRO A 88 -13.70 -0.14 -4.81
C PRO A 88 -13.80 -1.01 -3.55
N GLY A 89 -13.59 -0.41 -2.39
CA GLY A 89 -13.87 -1.08 -1.12
C GLY A 89 -14.21 -0.09 -0.03
N VAL A 90 -15.01 -0.53 0.93
CA VAL A 90 -15.51 0.31 2.02
C VAL A 90 -14.35 0.64 2.98
N LEU A 91 -14.08 1.94 3.19
CA LEU A 91 -13.16 2.42 4.23
C LEU A 91 -13.89 2.71 5.52
N THR A 92 -15.04 3.36 5.42
CA THR A 92 -15.97 3.66 6.51
C THR A 92 -17.39 3.50 6.01
N ARG A 93 -18.39 3.62 6.90
CA ARG A 93 -19.81 3.50 6.55
C ARG A 93 -20.30 4.46 5.46
N SER A 94 -19.54 5.50 5.10
CA SER A 94 -19.94 6.49 4.10
C SER A 94 -18.80 6.86 3.15
N LEU A 95 -17.71 6.09 3.14
CA LEU A 95 -16.54 6.38 2.34
C LEU A 95 -16.01 5.14 1.66
N LEU A 96 -15.88 5.24 0.35
CA LEU A 96 -15.17 4.25 -0.46
C LEU A 96 -13.71 4.63 -0.59
N GLY A 97 -12.88 3.61 -0.59
CA GLY A 97 -11.49 3.66 -1.01
C GLY A 97 -11.28 2.78 -2.22
N VAL A 98 -10.00 2.54 -2.51
CA VAL A 98 -9.55 1.74 -3.62
C VAL A 98 -8.61 0.63 -3.16
N GLY A 99 -8.87 -0.59 -3.61
CA GLY A 99 -7.95 -1.70 -3.54
C GLY A 99 -7.31 -1.98 -4.90
N LEU A 100 -6.11 -2.55 -4.86
CA LEU A 100 -5.34 -2.91 -6.05
C LEU A 100 -4.86 -4.35 -5.97
N SER A 101 -4.79 -4.98 -7.14
CA SER A 101 -4.20 -6.30 -7.34
C SER A 101 -3.10 -6.22 -8.37
N ALA A 102 -1.98 -6.90 -8.14
CA ALA A 102 -0.87 -6.96 -9.08
C ALA A 102 -0.18 -8.32 -9.08
N ARG A 103 0.49 -8.63 -10.17
CA ARG A 103 1.38 -9.79 -10.29
C ARG A 103 2.82 -9.34 -10.04
N ALA A 104 3.52 -9.99 -9.14
CA ALA A 104 4.89 -9.66 -8.79
C ALA A 104 5.88 -10.54 -9.56
N TYR A 105 6.98 -9.93 -10.02
CA TYR A 105 8.00 -10.57 -10.83
C TYR A 105 9.41 -10.27 -10.32
N LYS A 106 10.29 -11.26 -10.43
CA LYS A 106 11.75 -11.10 -10.29
C LYS A 106 12.37 -11.03 -11.68
N CYS A 107 12.84 -9.85 -12.07
CA CYS A 107 13.59 -9.69 -13.30
C CYS A 107 15.11 -9.82 -13.05
N PRO A 108 15.84 -10.59 -13.87
CA PRO A 108 17.30 -10.55 -13.93
C PRO A 108 17.82 -9.15 -14.25
N ALA A 109 19.09 -8.88 -13.94
CA ALA A 109 19.72 -7.62 -14.29
C ALA A 109 19.63 -7.33 -15.80
N GLY A 110 19.19 -6.12 -16.16
CA GLY A 110 18.99 -5.71 -17.56
C GLY A 110 17.73 -6.29 -18.23
N LYS A 111 16.88 -7.02 -17.50
CA LYS A 111 15.54 -7.42 -17.92
C LYS A 111 14.49 -6.63 -17.16
N GLY A 112 13.37 -6.34 -17.82
CA GLY A 112 12.34 -5.47 -17.28
C GLY A 112 12.66 -3.98 -17.48
N PRO A 113 11.66 -3.11 -17.28
CA PRO A 113 11.84 -1.67 -17.38
C PRO A 113 12.64 -1.13 -16.18
N ILE A 114 13.44 -0.09 -16.40
CA ILE A 114 14.22 0.57 -15.34
C ILE A 114 13.45 1.74 -14.73
N VAL A 115 12.37 2.17 -15.39
CA VAL A 115 11.53 3.31 -14.98
C VAL A 115 10.08 2.84 -14.89
N GLU A 116 9.34 3.40 -13.96
CA GLU A 116 7.89 3.18 -13.82
C GLU A 116 7.16 3.44 -15.13
N SER A 117 6.41 2.45 -15.59
CA SER A 117 5.50 2.63 -16.72
C SER A 117 4.19 3.25 -16.22
N LYS A 118 3.96 4.53 -16.55
CA LYS A 118 2.69 5.22 -16.22
C LYS A 118 1.48 4.56 -16.88
N ASP A 119 1.67 3.92 -18.03
CA ASP A 119 0.61 3.19 -18.73
C ASP A 119 0.37 1.80 -18.10
N GLY A 120 1.37 1.27 -17.38
CA GLY A 120 1.22 0.07 -16.55
C GLY A 120 0.43 0.31 -15.27
N GLN A 121 0.27 1.59 -14.86
CA GLN A 121 -0.53 1.96 -13.70
C GLN A 121 -2.01 2.05 -14.08
N LYS A 122 -2.83 1.21 -13.47
CA LYS A 122 -4.29 1.25 -13.63
C LYS A 122 -4.84 2.53 -13.02
N LYS A 123 -5.79 3.15 -13.70
CA LYS A 123 -6.45 4.36 -13.23
C LYS A 123 -7.85 4.00 -12.76
N TYR A 124 -8.24 4.55 -11.64
CA TYR A 124 -9.59 4.45 -11.11
C TYR A 124 -9.93 5.72 -10.37
N GLU A 125 -11.08 6.28 -10.70
CA GLU A 125 -11.67 7.37 -9.93
C GLU A 125 -12.71 6.75 -9.02
N ILE A 126 -12.56 6.96 -7.71
CA ILE A 126 -13.43 6.37 -6.70
C ILE A 126 -14.78 7.07 -6.81
N PRO A 127 -15.87 6.37 -7.18
CA PRO A 127 -17.18 6.98 -7.26
C PRO A 127 -17.70 7.35 -5.86
N PRO A 128 -18.65 8.28 -5.75
CA PRO A 128 -19.34 8.55 -4.50
C PRO A 128 -19.96 7.28 -3.91
N TYR A 129 -20.02 7.20 -2.57
CA TYR A 129 -20.53 6.02 -1.84
C TYR A 129 -21.97 5.66 -2.26
N GLU A 130 -22.77 6.68 -2.52
CA GLU A 130 -24.18 6.62 -2.90
C GLU A 130 -24.40 5.89 -4.23
N VAL A 131 -23.38 5.83 -5.10
CA VAL A 131 -23.45 5.09 -6.37
C VAL A 131 -23.51 3.58 -6.12
N PHE A 132 -22.90 3.10 -5.04
CA PHE A 132 -22.87 1.68 -4.69
C PHE A 132 -23.92 1.29 -3.64
N TYR A 133 -24.31 2.25 -2.78
CA TYR A 133 -25.26 2.04 -1.68
C TYR A 133 -26.36 3.12 -1.69
N PRO A 134 -27.22 3.15 -2.73
CA PRO A 134 -28.22 4.21 -2.88
C PRO A 134 -29.29 4.18 -1.77
N ASP A 135 -29.61 3.00 -1.26
CA ASP A 135 -30.71 2.78 -0.30
C ASP A 135 -30.33 3.15 1.16
N GLU A 136 -29.05 3.39 1.45
CA GLU A 136 -28.60 3.72 2.81
C GLU A 136 -28.78 5.20 3.18
N ASN A 137 -28.99 6.09 2.21
CA ASN A 137 -29.26 7.51 2.47
C ASN A 137 -30.66 7.76 3.06
N ASP A 138 -31.66 6.96 2.68
CA ASP A 138 -33.04 7.13 3.16
C ASP A 138 -33.26 6.60 4.59
N ALA A 139 -32.35 5.76 5.09
CA ALA A 139 -32.40 5.24 6.45
C ALA A 139 -31.81 6.21 7.49
N PHE A 140 -31.10 7.26 7.06
CA PHE A 140 -30.38 8.17 7.97
C PHE A 140 -31.17 9.41 8.39
N LEU A 141 -32.22 9.79 7.65
CA LEU A 141 -33.11 10.92 7.99
C LEU A 141 -34.36 10.51 8.78
N ARG A 142 -34.35 9.33 9.43
CA ARG A 142 -35.41 8.87 10.32
C ARG A 142 -34.89 8.55 11.72
#